data_AF-A0A8S3QXH6-F1
#
_entry.id   AF-A0A8S3QXH6-F1
#
_cell.length_a   1.000
_cell.length_b   1.000
_cell.length_c   1.000
_cell.angle_alpha   90.00
_cell.angle_beta   90.00
_cell.angle_gamma   90.00
#
_symmetry.space_group_name_H-M   'P 1'
#
loop_
_entity.id
_entity.type
_entity.pdbx_description
1 polymer ?
#
loop_
_entity_poly.entity_id
_entity_poly.type
_entity_poly.pdbx_seq_one_letter_code
_entity_poly.pdbx_strand_id
1 'polypeptide(L)'
;MWIRLTLFCLIALCSCENGDKFLGSEKYSKGDSILWYILQKLHHDDKRIDEIQKSVHEIQKNPILDSENLPDKNKIELNKDFKTIISDIRTNFTLLSIKYESDSNRKQKQLDRIHATQQKETAANKSQDKTILNLVKEIRELKHTINKQHPWIKDGYIGCFKDDGNRHLKYRIADISHTSLLKCKQHCRGFKYTGLQAGTACLCGNTLINPSYPRVLDSECNLPCPGETFRMCGAGYRNSIYRV
;
A
#
# COMPACT_ATOMS: atom_id res chain seq x y z
N MET A 1 1.01 2.95 -31.69
CA MET A 1 2.07 2.26 -32.48
C MET A 1 1.51 1.34 -33.56
N TRP A 2 0.39 0.63 -33.32
CA TRP A 2 -0.20 -0.34 -34.26
C TRP A 2 -0.99 0.25 -35.45
N ILE A 3 -1.54 1.46 -35.32
CA ILE A 3 -2.25 2.18 -36.42
C ILE A 3 -1.30 2.52 -37.60
N ARG A 4 0.02 2.62 -37.35
CA ARG A 4 1.01 2.85 -38.43
C ARG A 4 1.32 1.60 -39.24
N LEU A 5 1.15 0.40 -38.68
CA LEU A 5 1.34 -0.87 -39.39
C LEU A 5 0.12 -1.23 -40.27
N THR A 6 -1.09 -0.85 -39.87
CA THR A 6 -2.31 -1.07 -40.67
C THR A 6 -2.36 -0.19 -41.93
N LEU A 7 -1.85 1.05 -41.85
CA LEU A 7 -1.75 1.96 -43.00
C LEU A 7 -0.76 1.43 -44.07
N PHE A 8 0.36 0.82 -43.65
CA PHE A 8 1.32 0.16 -44.54
C PHE A 8 0.71 -1.05 -45.28
N CYS A 9 -0.21 -1.77 -44.63
CA CYS A 9 -0.86 -2.94 -45.19
C CYS A 9 -1.89 -2.58 -46.29
N LEU A 10 -2.59 -1.46 -46.13
CA LEU A 10 -3.49 -0.92 -47.16
C LEU A 10 -2.71 -0.42 -48.39
N ILE A 11 -1.54 0.19 -48.19
CA ILE A 11 -0.66 0.62 -49.28
C ILE A 11 -0.15 -0.59 -50.07
N ALA A 12 0.26 -1.67 -49.39
CA ALA A 12 0.74 -2.89 -50.05
C ALA A 12 -0.35 -3.64 -50.84
N LEU A 13 -1.62 -3.59 -50.41
CA LEU A 13 -2.76 -4.20 -51.10
C LEU A 13 -3.34 -3.33 -52.23
N CYS A 14 -3.20 -2.00 -52.16
CA CYS A 14 -3.65 -1.08 -53.22
C CYS A 14 -2.69 -0.98 -54.42
N SER A 15 -1.44 -1.42 -54.29
CA SER A 15 -0.49 -1.42 -55.42
C SER A 15 -0.80 -2.44 -56.53
N CYS A 16 -1.92 -3.16 -56.48
CA CYS A 16 -2.36 -4.10 -57.52
C CYS A 16 -3.35 -3.53 -58.55
N GLU A 17 -3.86 -2.29 -58.38
CA GLU A 17 -4.95 -1.77 -59.25
C GLU A 17 -4.48 -1.02 -60.50
N ASN A 18 -3.20 -0.65 -60.61
CA ASN A 18 -2.64 0.00 -61.78
C ASN A 18 -1.48 -0.85 -62.28
N GLY A 19 -1.52 -1.30 -63.54
CA GLY A 19 -0.59 -2.26 -64.16
C GLY A 19 0.87 -1.82 -64.29
N ASP A 20 1.48 -1.37 -63.20
CA ASP A 20 2.89 -1.05 -63.11
C ASP A 20 3.69 -2.31 -62.76
N LYS A 21 4.82 -2.45 -63.45
CA LYS A 21 5.74 -3.59 -63.39
C LYS A 21 6.14 -3.92 -61.95
N PHE A 22 6.12 -5.21 -61.65
CA PHE A 22 6.73 -5.84 -60.47
C PHE A 22 8.16 -5.33 -60.32
N LEU A 23 8.44 -4.52 -59.29
CA LEU A 23 9.81 -4.25 -58.87
C LEU A 23 10.29 -5.47 -58.08
N GLY A 24 11.13 -6.27 -58.72
CA GLY A 24 12.08 -7.14 -58.03
C GLY A 24 11.49 -8.41 -57.46
N SER A 25 11.34 -9.39 -58.34
CA SER A 25 11.47 -10.80 -58.01
C SER A 25 12.89 -11.10 -57.49
N GLU A 26 13.19 -10.77 -56.24
CA GLU A 26 14.28 -11.42 -55.54
C GLU A 26 13.84 -11.74 -54.10
N LYS A 27 13.58 -13.04 -53.88
CA LYS A 27 13.41 -13.71 -52.58
C LYS A 27 12.14 -13.38 -51.79
N TYR A 28 11.02 -13.92 -52.23
CA TYR A 28 10.06 -14.47 -51.28
C TYR A 28 9.83 -15.94 -51.63
N SER A 29 10.63 -16.81 -51.01
CA SER A 29 10.38 -18.25 -51.05
C SER A 29 9.03 -18.56 -50.41
N LYS A 30 8.33 -19.55 -50.97
CA LYS A 30 7.17 -20.26 -50.38
C LYS A 30 7.28 -20.30 -48.84
N GLY A 31 6.62 -19.37 -48.15
CA GLY A 31 6.65 -19.28 -46.69
C GLY A 31 6.44 -17.87 -46.11
N ASP A 32 6.97 -16.82 -46.75
CA ASP A 32 7.14 -15.51 -46.08
C ASP A 32 6.28 -14.38 -46.65
N SER A 33 4.99 -14.63 -46.83
CA SER A 33 4.05 -13.53 -47.12
C SER A 33 3.89 -12.66 -45.88
N ILE A 34 4.10 -11.33 -45.99
CA ILE A 34 3.78 -10.34 -44.94
C ILE A 34 2.36 -10.55 -44.39
N LEU A 35 1.44 -11.02 -45.23
CA LEU A 35 0.07 -11.38 -44.85
C LEU A 35 0.04 -12.53 -43.84
N TRP A 36 0.89 -13.55 -44.03
CA TRP A 36 1.03 -14.68 -43.10
C TRP A 36 1.58 -14.22 -41.73
N TYR A 37 2.58 -13.33 -41.73
CA TYR A 37 3.15 -12.79 -40.49
C TYR A 37 2.15 -11.92 -39.70
N ILE A 38 1.31 -11.16 -40.40
CA ILE A 38 0.24 -10.35 -39.80
C ILE A 38 -0.87 -11.24 -39.24
N LEU A 39 -1.26 -12.29 -39.96
CA LEU A 39 -2.26 -13.26 -39.52
C LEU A 39 -1.84 -14.04 -38.27
N GLN A 40 -0.55 -14.38 -38.12
CA GLN A 40 0.00 -15.02 -36.90
C GLN A 40 0.04 -14.09 -35.67
N LYS A 41 0.04 -12.77 -35.87
CA LYS A 41 0.09 -11.75 -34.80
C LYS A 41 -1.28 -11.26 -34.35
N LEU A 42 -2.35 -11.60 -35.08
CA LEU A 42 -3.73 -11.28 -34.72
C LEU A 42 -4.27 -12.35 -33.76
N HIS A 43 -5.03 -11.95 -32.73
CA HIS A 43 -5.56 -12.86 -31.71
C HIS A 43 -6.42 -13.98 -32.33
N HIS A 44 -6.05 -15.25 -32.10
CA HIS A 44 -6.69 -16.46 -32.65
C HIS A 44 -8.19 -16.65 -32.34
N ASP A 45 -8.84 -15.79 -31.54
CA ASP A 45 -10.23 -15.98 -31.08
C ASP A 45 -11.28 -15.20 -31.89
N ASP A 46 -10.90 -14.46 -32.94
CA ASP A 46 -11.84 -13.72 -33.77
C ASP A 46 -12.25 -14.51 -35.02
N LYS A 47 -13.54 -14.87 -35.14
CA LYS A 47 -14.10 -15.58 -36.30
C LYS A 47 -13.80 -14.90 -37.64
N ARG A 48 -13.59 -13.58 -37.66
CA ARG A 48 -13.21 -12.85 -38.89
C ARG A 48 -11.77 -13.14 -39.32
N ILE A 49 -10.87 -13.46 -38.39
CA ILE A 49 -9.50 -13.90 -38.70
C ILE A 49 -9.55 -15.26 -39.39
N ASP A 50 -10.41 -16.17 -38.92
CA ASP A 50 -10.62 -17.47 -39.58
C ASP A 50 -11.17 -17.30 -41.00
N GLU A 51 -12.10 -16.37 -41.20
CA GLU A 51 -12.66 -16.03 -42.52
C GLU A 51 -11.59 -15.44 -43.45
N ILE A 52 -10.76 -14.51 -42.97
CA ILE A 52 -9.64 -13.97 -43.75
C ILE A 52 -8.63 -15.07 -44.09
N GLN A 53 -8.27 -15.94 -43.14
CA GLN A 53 -7.36 -17.06 -43.39
C GLN A 53 -7.91 -18.02 -44.44
N LYS A 54 -9.22 -18.32 -44.42
CA LYS A 54 -9.89 -19.11 -45.45
C LYS A 54 -9.81 -18.43 -46.82
N SER A 55 -10.16 -17.15 -46.92
CA SER A 55 -10.09 -16.41 -48.18
C SER A 55 -8.66 -16.32 -48.73
N VAL A 56 -7.66 -16.13 -47.87
CA VAL A 56 -6.24 -16.13 -48.26
C VAL A 56 -5.76 -17.52 -48.71
N HIS A 57 -6.19 -18.57 -48.03
CA HIS A 57 -5.86 -19.94 -48.40
C HIS A 57 -6.47 -20.33 -49.76
N GLU A 58 -7.69 -19.87 -50.05
CA GLU A 58 -8.32 -20.05 -51.37
C GLU A 58 -7.58 -19.29 -52.48
N ILE A 59 -7.05 -18.08 -52.20
CA ILE A 59 -6.17 -17.36 -53.15
C ILE A 59 -4.89 -18.16 -53.43
N GLN A 60 -4.28 -18.76 -52.40
CA GLN A 60 -3.01 -19.49 -52.51
C GLN A 60 -3.13 -20.83 -53.26
N LYS A 61 -4.33 -21.41 -53.36
CA LYS A 61 -4.58 -22.66 -54.10
C LYS A 61 -4.72 -22.45 -55.62
N ASN A 62 -4.72 -21.21 -56.09
CA ASN A 62 -5.09 -20.90 -57.47
C ASN A 62 -3.89 -21.02 -58.43
N PRO A 63 -3.93 -21.90 -59.46
CA PRO A 63 -2.78 -22.16 -60.36
C PRO A 63 -2.43 -21.03 -61.34
N ILE A 64 -3.18 -19.92 -61.33
CA ILE A 64 -3.04 -18.81 -62.30
C ILE A 64 -1.86 -17.90 -61.97
N LEU A 65 -1.28 -18.00 -60.77
CA LEU A 65 -0.03 -17.29 -60.44
C LEU A 65 1.20 -17.82 -61.19
N ASP A 66 1.10 -18.98 -61.87
CA ASP A 66 2.22 -19.65 -62.55
C ASP A 66 2.02 -19.92 -64.05
N SER A 67 0.94 -19.48 -64.73
CA SER A 67 0.69 -19.89 -66.14
C SER A 67 0.34 -18.75 -67.10
N GLU A 68 1.25 -18.46 -68.03
CA GLU A 68 1.12 -17.44 -69.10
C GLU A 68 0.06 -17.74 -70.19
N ASN A 69 -0.67 -18.87 -70.15
CA ASN A 69 -1.55 -19.28 -71.27
C ASN A 69 -2.96 -19.77 -70.85
N LEU A 70 -3.80 -18.89 -70.28
CA LEU A 70 -5.26 -19.14 -70.15
C LEU A 70 -6.09 -18.38 -71.21
N PRO A 71 -7.15 -19.00 -71.78
CA PRO A 71 -8.05 -18.37 -72.77
C PRO A 71 -8.89 -17.22 -72.18
N ASP A 72 -9.08 -16.15 -72.97
CA ASP A 72 -9.55 -14.82 -72.54
C ASP A 72 -10.92 -14.76 -71.83
N LYS A 73 -11.85 -15.68 -72.14
CA LYS A 73 -13.18 -15.68 -71.49
C LYS A 73 -13.12 -16.12 -70.01
N ASN A 74 -12.19 -17.03 -69.67
CA ASN A 74 -12.00 -17.52 -68.31
C ASN A 74 -11.21 -16.51 -67.44
N LYS A 75 -10.43 -15.60 -68.05
CA LYS A 75 -9.76 -14.49 -67.34
C LYS A 75 -10.75 -13.47 -66.78
N ILE A 76 -11.85 -13.19 -67.48
CA ILE A 76 -12.81 -12.13 -67.09
C ILE A 76 -13.68 -12.57 -65.91
N GLU A 77 -14.19 -13.80 -65.94
CA GLU A 77 -15.04 -14.34 -64.87
C GLU A 77 -14.23 -14.57 -63.59
N LEU A 78 -13.01 -15.10 -63.73
CA LEU A 78 -12.08 -15.31 -62.62
C LEU A 78 -11.55 -13.98 -62.02
N ASN A 79 -11.47 -12.90 -62.80
CA ASN A 79 -11.18 -11.55 -62.30
C ASN A 79 -12.34 -10.98 -61.46
N LYS A 80 -13.59 -11.37 -61.75
CA LYS A 80 -14.77 -10.95 -60.99
C LYS A 80 -14.83 -11.63 -59.62
N ASP A 81 -14.51 -12.92 -59.58
CA ASP A 81 -14.42 -13.69 -58.33
C ASP A 81 -13.25 -13.22 -57.48
N PHE A 82 -12.09 -12.95 -58.10
CA PHE A 82 -10.93 -12.41 -57.40
C PHE A 82 -11.17 -11.02 -56.79
N LYS A 83 -11.86 -10.13 -57.52
CA LYS A 83 -12.28 -8.81 -57.01
C LYS A 83 -13.23 -8.92 -55.81
N THR A 84 -14.14 -9.89 -55.85
CA THR A 84 -15.06 -10.17 -54.74
C THR A 84 -14.29 -10.64 -53.51
N ILE A 85 -13.36 -11.59 -53.66
CA ILE A 85 -12.53 -12.08 -52.57
C ILE A 85 -11.67 -10.97 -51.94
N ILE A 86 -11.06 -10.10 -52.76
CA ILE A 86 -10.29 -8.95 -52.25
C ILE A 86 -11.18 -7.96 -51.50
N SER A 87 -12.40 -7.71 -52.00
CA SER A 87 -13.38 -6.85 -51.32
C SER A 87 -13.78 -7.40 -49.95
N ASP A 88 -13.99 -8.71 -49.86
CA ASP A 88 -14.35 -9.38 -48.60
C ASP A 88 -13.20 -9.32 -47.58
N ILE A 89 -11.97 -9.56 -48.03
CA ILE A 89 -10.77 -9.40 -47.18
C ILE A 89 -10.66 -7.97 -46.66
N ARG A 90 -10.85 -6.97 -47.53
CA ARG A 90 -10.80 -5.54 -47.16
C ARG A 90 -11.87 -5.19 -46.12
N THR A 91 -13.08 -5.69 -46.30
CA THR A 91 -14.22 -5.45 -45.39
C THR A 91 -13.96 -6.08 -44.03
N ASN A 92 -13.55 -7.36 -44.01
CA ASN A 92 -13.28 -8.08 -42.77
C ASN A 92 -12.10 -7.49 -41.99
N PHE A 93 -11.06 -7.05 -42.67
CA PHE A 93 -9.92 -6.36 -42.05
C PHE A 93 -10.32 -5.00 -41.43
N THR A 94 -11.19 -4.25 -42.11
CA THR A 94 -11.72 -2.97 -41.61
C THR A 94 -12.54 -3.20 -40.34
N LEU A 95 -13.43 -4.20 -40.36
CA LEU A 95 -14.27 -4.52 -39.21
C LEU A 95 -13.48 -5.04 -38.01
N LEU A 96 -12.37 -5.77 -38.23
CA LEU A 96 -11.43 -6.18 -37.18
C LEU A 96 -10.72 -4.98 -36.55
N SER A 97 -10.28 -4.02 -37.39
CA SER A 97 -9.61 -2.81 -36.94
C SER A 97 -10.52 -1.97 -36.03
N ILE A 98 -11.77 -1.79 -36.42
CA ILE A 98 -12.79 -1.08 -35.62
C ILE A 98 -13.05 -1.78 -34.28
N LYS A 99 -13.19 -3.12 -34.29
CA LYS A 99 -13.42 -3.91 -33.06
C LYS A 99 -12.26 -3.74 -32.09
N TYR A 100 -11.01 -3.88 -32.56
CA TYR A 100 -9.83 -3.73 -31.73
C TYR A 100 -9.71 -2.34 -31.10
N GLU A 101 -10.00 -1.29 -31.88
CA GLU A 101 -10.00 0.09 -31.38
C GLU A 101 -11.12 0.33 -30.36
N SER A 102 -12.31 -0.25 -30.57
CA SER A 102 -13.41 -0.19 -29.59
C SER A 102 -13.08 -0.90 -28.27
N ASP A 103 -12.40 -2.06 -28.33
CA ASP A 103 -11.98 -2.81 -27.16
C ASP A 103 -10.84 -2.10 -26.41
N SER A 104 -9.91 -1.48 -27.15
CA SER A 104 -8.86 -0.63 -26.58
C SER A 104 -9.46 0.58 -25.84
N ASN A 105 -10.43 1.26 -26.45
CA ASN A 105 -11.12 2.40 -25.85
C ASN A 105 -11.96 1.98 -24.63
N ARG A 106 -12.60 0.81 -24.66
CA ARG A 106 -13.34 0.24 -23.52
C ARG A 106 -12.40 -0.10 -22.35
N LYS A 107 -11.26 -0.72 -22.63
CA LYS A 107 -10.22 -1.03 -21.63
C LYS A 107 -9.64 0.25 -21.03
N GLN A 108 -9.36 1.28 -21.84
CA GLN A 108 -8.87 2.57 -21.35
C GLN A 108 -9.89 3.25 -20.42
N LYS A 109 -11.17 3.31 -20.83
CA LYS A 109 -12.25 3.86 -19.99
C LYS A 109 -12.43 3.11 -18.68
N GLN A 110 -12.19 1.80 -18.66
CA GLN A 110 -12.19 0.99 -17.43
C GLN A 110 -10.98 1.31 -16.55
N LEU A 111 -9.79 1.48 -17.14
CA LEU A 111 -8.58 1.89 -16.42
C LEU A 111 -8.77 3.27 -15.77
N ASP A 112 -9.32 4.23 -16.50
CA ASP A 112 -9.58 5.59 -16.01
C ASP A 112 -10.56 5.58 -14.83
N ARG A 113 -11.59 4.71 -14.87
CA ARG A 113 -12.52 4.51 -13.74
C ARG A 113 -11.81 3.94 -12.52
N ILE A 114 -10.93 2.96 -12.70
CA ILE A 114 -10.13 2.38 -11.60
C ILE A 114 -9.22 3.44 -10.98
N HIS A 115 -8.52 4.22 -11.80
CA HIS A 115 -7.67 5.31 -11.32
C HIS A 115 -8.45 6.38 -10.56
N ALA A 116 -9.64 6.77 -11.03
CA ALA A 116 -10.50 7.72 -10.33
C ALA A 116 -10.97 7.20 -8.96
N THR A 117 -11.27 5.90 -8.83
CA THR A 117 -11.62 5.27 -7.55
C THR A 117 -10.43 5.25 -6.58
N GLN A 118 -9.24 4.88 -7.06
CA GLN A 118 -8.00 4.87 -6.25
C GLN A 118 -7.62 6.27 -5.73
N GLN A 119 -7.87 7.32 -6.52
CA GLN A 119 -7.62 8.71 -6.09
C GLN A 119 -8.58 9.16 -4.97
N LYS A 120 -9.83 8.68 -4.98
CA LYS A 120 -10.80 8.99 -3.91
C LYS A 120 -10.45 8.26 -2.60
N GLU A 121 -10.05 7.00 -2.68
CA GLU A 121 -9.63 6.19 -1.53
C GLU A 121 -8.37 6.77 -0.85
N THR A 122 -7.39 7.20 -1.64
CA THR A 122 -6.18 7.85 -1.10
C THR A 122 -6.46 9.20 -0.43
N ALA A 123 -7.42 9.99 -0.93
CA ALA A 123 -7.83 11.23 -0.28
C ALA A 123 -8.57 10.98 1.06
N ALA A 124 -9.41 9.95 1.13
CA ALA A 124 -10.08 9.55 2.37
C ALA A 124 -9.07 9.08 3.43
N ASN A 125 -8.11 8.23 3.05
CA ASN A 125 -7.04 7.76 3.94
C ASN A 125 -6.17 8.92 4.46
N LYS A 126 -5.82 9.89 3.61
CA LYS A 126 -5.05 11.08 3.99
C LYS A 126 -5.79 11.99 4.99
N SER A 127 -7.12 12.05 4.92
CA SER A 127 -7.94 12.80 5.87
C SER A 127 -7.97 12.12 7.25
N GLN A 128 -8.07 10.78 7.26
CA GLN A 128 -8.03 9.98 8.49
C GLN A 128 -6.66 10.07 9.19
N ASP A 129 -5.55 10.07 8.42
CA ASP A 129 -4.19 10.28 8.94
C ASP A 129 -4.00 11.67 9.58
N LYS A 130 -4.64 12.71 9.02
CA LYS A 130 -4.58 14.06 9.59
C LYS A 130 -5.29 14.16 10.94
N THR A 131 -6.43 13.48 11.09
CA THR A 131 -7.15 13.40 12.37
C THR A 131 -6.35 12.66 13.43
N ILE A 132 -5.74 11.52 13.07
CA ILE A 132 -4.85 10.75 13.97
C ILE A 132 -3.65 11.62 14.38
N LEU A 133 -3.04 12.35 13.45
CA LEU A 133 -1.90 13.22 13.74
C LEU A 133 -2.25 14.34 14.73
N ASN A 134 -3.46 14.91 14.63
CA ASN A 134 -3.93 15.92 15.57
C ASN A 134 -4.15 15.33 16.97
N LEU A 135 -4.79 14.17 17.07
CA LEU A 135 -4.95 13.47 18.36
C LEU A 135 -3.61 13.14 19.00
N VAL A 136 -2.61 12.71 18.22
CA VAL A 136 -1.26 12.44 18.73
C VAL A 136 -0.59 13.72 19.26
N LYS A 137 -0.81 14.87 18.62
CA LYS A 137 -0.31 16.16 19.12
C LYS A 137 -0.98 16.55 20.44
N GLU A 138 -2.31 16.44 20.52
CA GLU A 138 -3.06 16.71 21.75
C GLU A 138 -2.59 15.82 22.91
N ILE A 139 -2.39 14.51 22.66
CA ILE A 139 -1.84 13.59 23.67
C ILE A 139 -0.44 14.03 24.14
N ARG A 140 0.43 14.50 23.24
CA ARG A 140 1.76 15.02 23.63
C ARG A 140 1.66 16.28 24.48
N GLU A 141 0.78 17.20 24.13
CA GLU A 141 0.56 18.45 24.88
C GLU A 141 -0.03 18.17 26.27
N LEU A 142 -0.99 17.24 26.36
CA LEU A 142 -1.54 16.77 27.62
C LEU A 142 -0.47 16.12 28.48
N LYS A 143 0.36 15.23 27.90
CA LYS A 143 1.51 14.63 28.61
C LYS A 143 2.49 15.68 29.12
N HIS A 144 2.77 16.71 28.33
CA HIS A 144 3.64 17.80 28.77
C HIS A 144 3.00 18.59 29.93
N THR A 145 1.71 18.89 29.86
CA THR A 145 0.98 19.62 30.89
C THR A 145 0.93 18.83 32.20
N ILE A 146 0.63 17.52 32.13
CA ILE A 146 0.64 16.60 33.28
C ILE A 146 2.03 16.57 33.92
N ASN A 147 3.10 16.44 33.14
CA ASN A 147 4.47 16.44 33.66
C ASN A 147 4.87 17.76 34.33
N LYS A 148 4.30 18.89 33.87
CA LYS A 148 4.54 20.22 34.45
C LYS A 148 3.77 20.41 35.76
N GLN A 149 2.54 19.92 35.85
CA GLN A 149 1.68 20.01 37.04
C GLN A 149 2.00 18.95 38.10
N HIS A 150 2.57 17.81 37.69
CA HIS A 150 2.91 16.69 38.56
C HIS A 150 4.36 16.23 38.38
N PRO A 151 5.37 17.02 38.81
CA PRO A 151 6.78 16.68 38.65
C PRO A 151 7.15 15.30 39.20
N TRP A 152 6.46 14.84 40.25
CA TRP A 152 6.70 13.58 40.95
C TRP A 152 6.47 12.31 40.11
N ILE A 153 5.76 12.40 38.98
CA ILE A 153 5.61 11.28 38.03
C ILE A 153 6.97 10.90 37.42
N LYS A 154 7.86 11.88 37.19
CA LYS A 154 9.22 11.62 36.67
C LYS A 154 10.12 10.93 37.68
N ASP A 155 9.84 11.08 38.97
CA ASP A 155 10.71 10.55 40.04
C ASP A 155 10.39 9.10 40.42
N GLY A 156 9.44 8.49 39.70
CA GLY A 156 9.03 7.10 39.89
C GLY A 156 8.02 6.92 41.03
N TYR A 157 7.20 7.94 41.33
CA TYR A 157 6.09 7.81 42.29
C TYR A 157 5.11 6.72 41.85
N ILE A 158 4.76 5.83 42.76
CA ILE A 158 3.82 4.72 42.52
C ILE A 158 2.46 5.04 43.15
N GLY A 159 2.45 5.66 44.32
CA GLY A 159 1.23 5.99 45.03
C GLY A 159 1.42 6.05 46.55
N CYS A 160 0.33 6.41 47.23
CA CYS A 160 0.24 6.35 48.67
C CYS A 160 -0.28 4.98 49.13
N PHE A 161 0.39 4.37 50.11
CA PHE A 161 0.02 3.05 50.63
C PHE A 161 -0.18 3.09 52.14
N LYS A 162 -1.22 2.39 52.61
CA LYS A 162 -1.47 2.21 54.04
C LYS A 162 -0.50 1.20 54.61
N ASP A 163 0.17 1.57 55.69
CA ASP A 163 1.08 0.73 56.45
C ASP A 163 0.51 0.44 57.84
N ASP A 164 1.16 -0.44 58.58
CA ASP A 164 0.82 -0.76 59.96
C ASP A 164 2.07 -1.07 60.80
N GLY A 165 1.89 -1.50 62.05
CA GLY A 165 2.99 -1.87 62.95
C GLY A 165 3.83 -3.06 62.45
N ASN A 166 3.27 -3.92 61.59
CA ASN A 166 3.96 -5.08 61.03
C ASN A 166 4.82 -4.73 59.82
N ARG A 167 4.79 -3.48 59.35
CA ARG A 167 5.61 -2.86 58.28
C ARG A 167 5.71 -3.70 57.01
N HIS A 168 5.16 -3.21 55.91
CA HIS A 168 5.32 -3.93 54.64
C HIS A 168 6.75 -3.86 54.10
N LEU A 169 7.32 -2.65 54.04
CA LEU A 169 8.73 -2.43 53.70
C LEU A 169 9.58 -2.62 54.96
N LYS A 170 10.32 -3.72 55.02
CA LYS A 170 10.94 -4.23 56.26
C LYS A 170 12.17 -3.44 56.72
N TYR A 171 12.90 -2.82 55.80
CA TYR A 171 14.15 -2.14 56.13
C TYR A 171 13.87 -0.67 56.37
N ARG A 172 13.83 -0.24 57.63
CA ARG A 172 13.46 1.13 58.01
C ARG A 172 14.62 1.85 58.68
N ILE A 173 14.77 3.12 58.32
CA ILE A 173 15.55 4.12 59.05
C ILE A 173 14.61 5.29 59.38
N ALA A 174 14.77 5.87 60.56
CA ALA A 174 13.90 6.92 61.09
C ALA A 174 14.71 8.17 61.48
N ASP A 175 14.00 9.24 61.81
CA ASP A 175 14.56 10.48 62.35
C ASP A 175 15.65 11.10 61.46
N ILE A 176 15.49 10.93 60.14
CA ILE A 176 16.39 11.51 59.16
C ILE A 176 16.12 13.02 59.07
N SER A 177 17.11 13.80 59.51
CA SER A 177 17.09 15.25 59.35
C SER A 177 17.03 15.64 57.87
N HIS A 178 16.18 16.61 57.55
CA HIS A 178 15.91 17.07 56.18
C HIS A 178 15.67 15.90 55.21
N THR A 179 14.77 14.98 55.55
CA THR A 179 14.42 13.84 54.68
C THR A 179 13.99 14.33 53.31
N SER A 180 14.47 13.66 52.26
CA SER A 180 14.14 13.91 50.86
C SER A 180 14.10 12.59 50.10
N LEU A 181 13.50 12.59 48.90
CA LEU A 181 13.46 11.38 48.08
C LEU A 181 14.85 10.88 47.72
N LEU A 182 15.77 11.80 47.38
CA LEU A 182 17.14 11.44 47.02
C LEU A 182 17.85 10.69 48.15
N LYS A 183 17.71 11.17 49.40
CA LYS A 183 18.29 10.50 50.58
C LYS A 183 17.70 9.10 50.77
N CYS A 184 16.38 8.96 50.68
CA CYS A 184 15.74 7.65 50.83
C CYS A 184 16.12 6.69 49.70
N LYS A 185 16.18 7.14 48.44
CA LYS A 185 16.67 6.31 47.33
C LYS A 185 18.13 5.89 47.53
N GLN A 186 18.98 6.79 48.00
CA GLN A 186 20.37 6.47 48.29
C GLN A 186 20.49 5.42 49.40
N HIS A 187 19.68 5.54 50.46
CA HIS A 187 19.62 4.56 51.53
C HIS A 187 19.11 3.19 51.04
N CYS A 188 18.07 3.20 50.19
CA CYS A 188 17.47 2.00 49.64
C CYS A 188 18.16 1.46 48.38
N ARG A 189 19.41 1.85 48.09
CA ARG A 189 20.18 1.29 46.97
C ARG A 189 20.26 -0.23 47.12
N GLY A 190 19.88 -0.94 46.05
CA GLY A 190 19.78 -2.41 46.05
C GLY A 190 18.37 -2.97 46.32
N PHE A 191 17.41 -2.11 46.69
CA PHE A 191 15.99 -2.45 46.74
C PHE A 191 15.25 -1.92 45.52
N LYS A 192 14.08 -2.51 45.20
CA LYS A 192 13.22 -2.03 44.10
C LYS A 192 12.42 -0.79 44.47
N TYR A 193 12.05 -0.66 45.75
CA TYR A 193 11.14 0.36 46.21
C TYR A 193 11.64 1.03 47.49
N THR A 194 11.37 2.33 47.59
CA THR A 194 11.50 3.12 48.81
C THR A 194 10.13 3.69 49.17
N GLY A 195 9.83 3.69 50.47
CA GLY A 195 8.68 4.36 51.06
C GLY A 195 9.14 5.48 51.97
N LEU A 196 8.49 6.63 51.88
CA LEU A 196 8.72 7.75 52.79
C LEU A 196 7.52 7.83 53.73
N GLN A 197 7.79 7.80 55.04
CA GLN A 197 6.75 7.75 56.07
C GLN A 197 6.96 8.84 57.11
N ALA A 198 5.85 9.43 57.57
CA ALA A 198 5.81 10.37 58.68
C ALA A 198 6.77 11.58 58.55
N GLY A 199 7.17 11.95 57.33
CA GLY A 199 8.08 13.08 57.09
C GLY A 199 9.56 12.80 57.37
N THR A 200 9.91 11.77 58.16
CA THR A 200 11.28 11.58 58.67
C THR A 200 11.85 10.17 58.50
N ALA A 201 11.05 9.22 57.99
CA ALA A 201 11.48 7.84 57.85
C ALA A 201 11.56 7.40 56.38
N CYS A 202 12.57 6.60 56.07
CA CYS A 202 12.71 5.88 54.81
C CYS A 202 12.55 4.38 55.08
N LEU A 203 11.81 3.68 54.22
CA LEU A 203 11.58 2.25 54.28
C LEU A 203 11.95 1.62 52.93
N CYS A 204 12.62 0.47 52.91
CA CYS A 204 13.06 -0.21 51.70
C CYS A 204 12.45 -1.61 51.60
N GLY A 205 12.25 -2.07 50.37
CA GLY A 205 11.75 -3.41 50.10
C GLY A 205 11.61 -3.71 48.62
N ASN A 206 11.29 -4.98 48.33
CA ASN A 206 11.26 -5.51 46.97
C ASN A 206 9.86 -5.91 46.49
N THR A 207 8.86 -5.82 47.36
CA THR A 207 7.49 -6.26 47.09
C THR A 207 6.53 -5.17 47.55
N LEU A 208 5.44 -4.98 46.79
CA LEU A 208 4.32 -4.10 47.13
C LEU A 208 2.98 -4.84 47.14
N ILE A 209 2.93 -6.08 46.63
CA ILE A 209 1.69 -6.86 46.53
C ILE A 209 1.45 -7.55 47.86
N ASN A 210 0.53 -7.00 48.66
CA ASN A 210 0.02 -7.62 49.87
C ASN A 210 -1.37 -7.05 50.21
N PRO A 211 -2.39 -7.89 50.48
CA PRO A 211 -3.72 -7.41 50.89
C PRO A 211 -3.71 -6.46 52.09
N SER A 212 -2.79 -6.65 53.03
CA SER A 212 -2.60 -5.78 54.21
C SER A 212 -1.86 -4.48 53.91
N TYR A 213 -1.42 -4.27 52.67
CA TYR A 213 -0.72 -3.07 52.22
C TYR A 213 -1.41 -2.43 51.01
N PRO A 214 -2.68 -1.99 51.16
CA PRO A 214 -3.45 -1.46 50.04
C PRO A 214 -2.96 -0.05 49.65
N ARG A 215 -3.11 0.25 48.36
CA ARG A 215 -3.01 1.64 47.87
C ARG A 215 -4.21 2.44 48.39
N VAL A 216 -3.98 3.67 48.80
CA VAL A 216 -4.98 4.63 49.28
C VAL A 216 -4.92 5.92 48.47
N LEU A 217 -5.76 6.91 48.81
CA LEU A 217 -5.75 8.21 48.15
C LEU A 217 -4.41 8.91 48.37
N ASP A 218 -3.88 9.55 47.32
CA ASP A 218 -2.60 10.27 47.41
C ASP A 218 -2.66 11.43 48.42
N SER A 219 -3.86 11.98 48.67
CA SER A 219 -4.10 13.00 49.71
C SER A 219 -3.92 12.50 51.14
N GLU A 220 -3.83 11.18 51.38
CA GLU A 220 -3.48 10.64 52.70
C GLU A 220 -1.97 10.68 52.97
N CYS A 221 -1.16 10.82 51.92
CA CYS A 221 0.27 11.06 52.03
C CYS A 221 0.52 12.57 51.89
N ASN A 222 0.17 13.33 52.92
CA ASN A 222 0.10 14.79 52.89
C ASN A 222 1.18 15.51 53.72
N LEU A 223 2.15 14.79 54.29
CA LEU A 223 3.26 15.44 54.98
C LEU A 223 4.35 15.81 53.97
N PRO A 224 4.70 17.10 53.82
CA PRO A 224 5.82 17.48 52.96
C PRO A 224 7.15 16.98 53.53
N CYS A 225 8.08 16.67 52.64
CA CYS A 225 9.43 16.29 53.01
C CYS A 225 10.20 17.50 53.57
N PRO A 226 10.83 17.40 54.77
CA PRO A 226 11.56 18.53 55.36
C PRO A 226 12.77 19.01 54.53
N GLY A 227 13.35 18.13 53.70
CA GLY A 227 14.43 18.48 52.78
C GLY A 227 13.98 18.79 51.35
N GLU A 228 12.68 18.67 51.06
CA GLU A 228 12.12 18.79 49.71
C GLU A 228 10.62 19.13 49.78
N THR A 229 10.28 20.37 50.17
CA THR A 229 8.93 20.77 50.59
C THR A 229 7.83 20.62 49.53
N PHE A 230 8.20 20.56 48.25
CA PHE A 230 7.26 20.33 47.13
C PHE A 230 6.90 18.85 46.92
N ARG A 231 7.48 17.94 47.72
CA ARG A 231 7.22 16.49 47.66
C ARG A 231 6.62 16.00 48.97
N MET A 232 5.75 15.00 48.87
CA MET A 232 5.14 14.36 50.04
C MET A 232 5.95 13.15 50.54
N CYS A 233 6.29 13.16 51.82
CA CYS A 233 7.00 12.14 52.59
C CYS A 233 6.02 11.28 53.43
N GLY A 234 4.90 10.88 52.83
CA GLY A 234 3.89 10.04 53.45
C GLY A 234 3.06 10.76 54.50
N ALA A 235 2.63 10.00 55.51
CA ALA A 235 2.02 10.48 56.75
C ALA A 235 2.21 9.40 57.84
N GLY A 236 1.57 9.56 59.00
CA GLY A 236 1.52 8.51 60.02
C GLY A 236 0.93 7.22 59.44
N TYR A 237 1.73 6.14 59.38
CA TYR A 237 1.34 4.87 58.76
C TYR A 237 0.82 5.02 57.31
N ARG A 238 1.33 6.01 56.59
CA ARG A 238 1.12 6.20 55.15
C ARG A 238 2.45 6.38 54.48
N ASN A 239 2.70 5.58 53.45
CA ASN A 239 3.96 5.55 52.75
C ASN A 239 3.78 6.13 51.36
N SER A 240 4.46 7.24 51.07
CA SER A 240 4.66 7.68 49.70
C SER A 240 5.67 6.73 49.05
N ILE A 241 5.23 5.90 48.11
CA ILE A 241 6.08 4.87 47.48
C ILE A 241 6.68 5.37 46.18
N TYR A 242 7.98 5.15 46.02
CA TYR A 242 8.74 5.43 44.81
C TYR A 242 9.57 4.22 44.39
N ARG A 243 9.81 4.09 43.09
CA ARG A 243 10.88 3.22 42.56
C ARG A 243 12.23 3.81 42.96
N VAL A 244 13.15 2.97 43.43
CA VAL A 244 14.55 3.36 43.66
C VAL A 244 15.25 3.53 42.34
#